data_AF-A0A2N1V333-F1
#
_entry.id   AF-A0A2N1V333-F1
#
_cell.length_a   1.000
_cell.length_b   1.000
_cell.length_c   1.000
_cell.angle_alpha   90.00
_cell.angle_beta   90.00
_cell.angle_gamma   90.00
#
_symmetry.space_group_name_H-M   'P 1'
#
loop_
_entity.id
_entity.type
_entity.pdbx_description
1 polymer ?
#
loop_
_entity_poly.entity_id
_entity_poly.type
_entity_poly.pdbx_seq_one_letter_code
_entity_poly.pdbx_strand_id
1 'polypeptide(L)'
;MKKYTNILVALGVTLFLLIVGMKSEAEALCPTGYSTKTINMNVGGCIYEFEICYKCSPLGAGATKVQLGTTPTLITPGCVPTVPFNQVIDYILSQIQTPAFLFSEICIYNPNIPPCDGPPPPYLVTFYLPQCWQAEVIYYFGSNTIYFSPCSEDYCETTYSICVDGSGNKIMTALLPSIGSTPSCSGQEPPIPFINPSYPPHTKTPCYIYHTPCD
;
A
#
# COMPACT_ATOMS: atom_id res chain seq x y z
N MET A 1 -32.13 1.74 -49.48
CA MET A 1 -32.18 2.07 -48.03
C MET A 1 -31.58 0.99 -47.12
N LYS A 2 -31.80 -0.32 -47.34
CA LYS A 2 -31.25 -1.39 -46.47
C LYS A 2 -29.73 -1.40 -46.25
N LYS A 3 -28.91 -0.91 -47.21
CA LYS A 3 -27.43 -0.88 -47.07
C LYS A 3 -26.93 0.12 -46.01
N TYR A 4 -27.63 1.23 -45.80
CA TYR A 4 -27.21 2.26 -44.83
C TYR A 4 -27.52 1.85 -43.38
N THR A 5 -28.57 1.06 -43.18
CA THR A 5 -28.96 0.55 -41.86
C THR A 5 -27.90 -0.38 -41.26
N ASN A 6 -27.29 -1.24 -42.07
CA ASN A 6 -26.25 -2.17 -41.59
C ASN A 6 -24.96 -1.44 -41.17
N ILE A 7 -24.61 -0.35 -41.85
CA ILE A 7 -23.43 0.46 -41.52
C ILE A 7 -23.64 1.23 -40.20
N LEU A 8 -24.84 1.78 -39.99
CA LEU A 8 -25.18 2.48 -38.75
C LEU A 8 -25.21 1.53 -37.55
N VAL A 9 -25.74 0.32 -37.71
CA VAL A 9 -25.74 -0.71 -36.65
C VAL A 9 -24.32 -1.13 -36.32
N ALA A 10 -23.46 -1.37 -37.32
CA ALA A 10 -22.06 -1.72 -37.09
C ALA A 10 -21.32 -0.61 -36.33
N LEU A 11 -21.42 0.65 -36.77
CA LEU A 11 -20.80 1.79 -36.09
C LEU A 11 -21.28 1.97 -34.65
N GLY A 12 -22.59 1.77 -34.40
CA GLY A 12 -23.16 1.83 -33.05
C GLY A 12 -22.60 0.74 -32.13
N VAL A 13 -22.48 -0.50 -32.62
CA VAL A 13 -21.92 -1.62 -31.84
C VAL A 13 -20.44 -1.40 -31.55
N THR A 14 -19.65 -0.93 -32.51
CA THR A 14 -18.21 -0.68 -32.29
C THR A 14 -17.99 0.46 -31.31
N LEU A 15 -18.77 1.54 -31.40
CA LEU A 15 -18.67 2.67 -30.47
C LEU A 15 -19.07 2.27 -29.04
N PHE A 16 -20.11 1.44 -28.90
CA PHE A 16 -20.52 0.90 -27.61
C PHE A 16 -19.43 0.02 -26.99
N LEU A 17 -18.82 -0.87 -27.79
CA LEU A 17 -17.72 -1.73 -27.32
C LEU A 17 -16.48 -0.94 -26.91
N LEU A 18 -16.16 0.16 -27.60
CA LEU A 18 -15.06 1.06 -27.21
C LEU A 18 -15.34 1.77 -25.88
N ILE A 19 -16.57 2.25 -25.67
CA ILE A 19 -16.95 2.94 -24.43
C ILE A 19 -16.96 1.97 -23.23
N VAL A 20 -17.41 0.73 -23.42
CA VAL A 20 -17.37 -0.30 -22.35
C VAL A 20 -15.94 -0.76 -22.09
N GLY A 21 -15.10 -0.86 -23.12
CA GLY A 21 -13.68 -1.21 -22.97
C GLY A 21 -12.86 -0.19 -22.17
N MET A 22 -13.20 1.10 -22.26
CA MET A 22 -12.49 2.17 -21.56
C MET A 22 -12.89 2.32 -20.08
N LYS A 23 -13.94 1.66 -19.60
CA LYS A 23 -14.31 1.66 -18.17
C LYS A 23 -13.57 0.59 -17.35
N SER A 24 -12.70 -0.19 -17.97
CA SER A 24 -11.81 -1.13 -17.27
C SER A 24 -10.46 -0.48 -16.89
N GLU A 25 -10.41 0.84 -16.81
CA GLU A 25 -9.30 1.50 -16.13
C GLU A 25 -9.46 1.23 -14.63
N ALA A 26 -8.68 0.26 -14.14
CA ALA A 26 -8.46 0.04 -12.72
C ALA A 26 -8.19 1.41 -12.09
N GLU A 27 -9.02 1.81 -11.12
CA GLU A 27 -8.76 3.01 -10.34
C GLU A 27 -7.34 2.90 -9.81
N ALA A 28 -6.45 3.76 -10.28
CA ALA A 28 -5.09 3.80 -9.77
C ALA A 28 -5.18 4.12 -8.29
N LEU A 29 -4.89 3.12 -7.43
CA LEU A 29 -4.99 3.28 -5.98
C LEU A 29 -3.99 4.32 -5.45
N CYS A 30 -2.95 4.63 -6.24
CA CYS A 30 -1.96 5.62 -5.88
C CYS A 30 -2.34 7.05 -6.30
N PRO A 31 -2.10 8.06 -5.44
CA PRO A 31 -2.36 9.44 -5.80
C PRO A 31 -1.58 9.87 -7.05
N THR A 32 -2.11 10.85 -7.77
CA THR A 32 -1.49 11.39 -8.98
C THR A 32 -0.04 11.81 -8.72
N GLY A 33 0.88 11.30 -9.54
CA GLY A 33 2.31 11.60 -9.46
C GLY A 33 3.11 10.71 -8.49
N TYR A 34 2.51 9.64 -7.98
CA TYR A 34 3.21 8.53 -7.34
C TYR A 34 3.45 7.40 -8.35
N SER A 35 4.54 6.67 -8.14
CA SER A 35 4.79 5.37 -8.77
C SER A 35 4.24 4.26 -7.87
N THR A 36 3.98 3.09 -8.46
CA THR A 36 3.45 1.93 -7.73
C THR A 36 4.45 0.77 -7.78
N LYS A 37 4.50 -0.05 -6.73
CA LYS A 37 5.25 -1.31 -6.72
C LYS A 37 4.51 -2.35 -5.90
N THR A 38 4.25 -3.49 -6.52
CA THR A 38 3.65 -4.68 -5.89
C THR A 38 4.74 -5.55 -5.27
N ILE A 39 4.53 -6.00 -4.03
CA ILE A 39 5.48 -6.79 -3.26
C ILE A 39 4.75 -7.95 -2.61
N ASN A 40 5.39 -9.11 -2.65
CA ASN A 40 4.88 -10.32 -2.03
C ASN A 40 5.72 -10.65 -0.80
N MET A 41 5.07 -10.85 0.34
CA MET A 41 5.70 -11.23 1.59
C MET A 41 5.03 -12.46 2.19
N ASN A 42 5.85 -13.40 2.66
CA ASN A 42 5.38 -14.55 3.41
C ASN A 42 5.33 -14.19 4.89
N VAL A 43 4.13 -14.19 5.48
CA VAL A 43 3.90 -13.94 6.91
C VAL A 43 3.07 -15.08 7.47
N GLY A 44 3.60 -15.79 8.47
CA GLY A 44 2.89 -16.89 9.12
C GLY A 44 2.52 -18.05 8.18
N GLY A 45 3.25 -18.24 7.07
CA GLY A 45 2.99 -19.28 6.07
C GLY A 45 2.00 -18.89 4.97
N CYS A 46 1.47 -17.67 5.02
CA CYS A 46 0.60 -17.09 4.00
C CYS A 46 1.36 -16.04 3.19
N ILE A 47 1.20 -16.04 1.86
CA ILE A 47 1.74 -14.99 0.99
C ILE A 47 0.72 -13.87 0.87
N TYR A 48 1.15 -12.68 1.28
CA TYR A 48 0.43 -11.42 1.12
C TYR A 48 1.05 -10.63 -0.01
N GLU A 49 0.22 -10.15 -0.93
CA GLU A 49 0.58 -9.17 -1.96
C GLU A 49 0.13 -7.78 -1.49
N PHE A 50 0.99 -6.78 -1.57
CA PHE A 50 0.60 -5.40 -1.29
C PHE A 50 1.29 -4.45 -2.26
N GLU A 51 0.62 -3.35 -2.58
CA GLU A 51 1.15 -2.31 -3.44
C GLU A 51 1.60 -1.13 -2.57
N ILE A 52 2.78 -0.61 -2.86
CA ILE A 52 3.28 0.63 -2.26
C ILE A 52 3.17 1.74 -3.30
N CYS A 53 2.59 2.86 -2.90
CA CYS A 53 2.72 4.13 -3.59
C CYS A 53 3.98 4.83 -3.10
N TYR A 54 4.84 5.23 -4.02
CA TYR A 54 6.04 5.96 -3.65
C TYR A 54 6.34 7.10 -4.61
N LYS A 55 6.98 8.13 -4.08
CA LYS A 55 7.48 9.26 -4.85
C LYS A 55 8.89 9.57 -4.38
N CYS A 56 9.87 9.24 -5.21
CA CYS A 56 11.28 9.52 -4.94
C CYS A 56 11.61 10.98 -5.27
N SER A 57 12.44 11.61 -4.44
CA SER A 57 12.98 12.93 -4.76
C SER A 57 13.99 12.81 -5.91
N PRO A 58 13.82 13.55 -7.03
CA PRO A 58 14.65 13.40 -8.23
C PRO A 58 16.11 13.86 -8.05
N LEU A 59 16.40 14.63 -7.01
CA LEU A 59 17.74 15.21 -6.77
C LEU A 59 18.38 14.76 -5.45
N GLY A 60 17.77 13.82 -4.72
CA GLY A 60 18.20 13.51 -3.35
C GLY A 60 17.86 14.62 -2.33
N ALA A 61 17.75 15.86 -2.77
CA ALA A 61 17.28 17.00 -1.99
C ALA A 61 15.75 17.11 -2.07
N GLY A 62 15.06 16.43 -1.16
CA GLY A 62 13.60 16.50 -1.00
C GLY A 62 13.03 15.25 -0.32
N ALA A 63 11.87 15.38 0.34
CA ALA A 63 11.26 14.26 1.05
C ALA A 63 10.76 13.20 0.07
N THR A 64 11.28 11.97 0.20
CA THR A 64 10.64 10.79 -0.41
C THR A 64 9.37 10.50 0.35
N LYS A 65 8.29 10.24 -0.38
CA LYS A 65 7.01 9.87 0.23
C LYS A 65 6.72 8.42 -0.07
N VAL A 66 6.36 7.68 0.97
CA VAL A 66 5.96 6.28 0.88
C VAL A 66 4.60 6.13 1.55
N GLN A 67 3.66 5.52 0.85
CA GLN A 67 2.33 5.24 1.32
C GLN A 67 1.98 3.81 0.91
N LEU A 68 1.25 3.09 1.76
CA LEU A 68 0.66 1.82 1.35
C LEU A 68 -0.48 2.12 0.36
N GLY A 69 -0.30 1.68 -0.89
CA GLY A 69 -1.20 1.96 -2.02
C GLY A 69 -2.34 0.99 -2.12
N THR A 70 -2.00 -0.30 -2.14
CA THR A 70 -2.93 -1.37 -1.85
C THR A 70 -2.47 -2.08 -0.60
N THR A 71 -3.46 -2.61 0.06
CA THR A 71 -3.34 -3.33 1.31
C THR A 71 -2.91 -4.78 1.07
N PRO A 72 -2.46 -5.48 2.12
CA PRO A 72 -2.09 -6.88 2.03
C PRO A 72 -3.28 -7.71 1.57
N THR A 73 -3.24 -8.24 0.35
CA THR A 73 -4.18 -9.20 -0.20
C THR A 73 -3.59 -10.57 -0.01
N LEU A 74 -4.33 -11.48 0.63
CA LEU A 74 -3.89 -12.86 0.75
C LEU A 74 -3.97 -13.53 -0.64
N ILE A 75 -2.82 -13.90 -1.22
CA ILE A 75 -2.76 -14.49 -2.56
C ILE A 75 -2.49 -15.99 -2.55
N THR A 76 -2.23 -16.59 -1.38
CA THR A 76 -2.12 -18.05 -1.24
C THR A 76 -3.52 -18.66 -1.13
N PRO A 77 -3.99 -19.42 -2.14
CA PRO A 77 -5.33 -20.00 -2.11
C PRO A 77 -5.48 -20.96 -0.93
N GLY A 78 -6.58 -20.82 -0.18
CA GLY A 78 -6.89 -21.69 0.97
C GLY A 78 -6.00 -21.48 2.20
N CYS A 79 -5.14 -20.45 2.23
CA CYS A 79 -4.38 -20.13 3.43
C CYS A 79 -5.32 -19.59 4.52
N VAL A 80 -5.16 -20.08 5.74
CA VAL A 80 -5.86 -19.55 6.91
C VAL A 80 -4.85 -18.72 7.70
N PRO A 81 -5.03 -17.38 7.80
CA PRO A 81 -4.13 -16.54 8.58
C PRO A 81 -4.01 -17.04 10.03
N THR A 82 -2.77 -17.29 10.46
CA THR A 82 -2.45 -17.75 11.83
C THR A 82 -1.99 -16.61 12.73
N VAL A 83 -1.67 -15.46 12.14
CA VAL A 83 -1.20 -14.25 12.82
C VAL A 83 -2.28 -13.17 12.75
N PRO A 84 -2.40 -12.30 13.78
CA PRO A 84 -3.29 -11.16 13.73
C PRO A 84 -2.81 -10.12 12.71
N PHE A 85 -3.74 -9.28 12.23
CA PHE A 85 -3.47 -8.37 11.12
C PHE A 85 -2.43 -7.32 11.49
N ASN A 86 -2.44 -6.85 12.74
CA ASN A 86 -1.40 -5.97 13.25
C ASN A 86 0.02 -6.53 13.06
N GLN A 87 0.25 -7.82 13.33
CA GLN A 87 1.55 -8.46 13.13
C GLN A 87 1.92 -8.58 11.65
N VAL A 88 0.93 -8.74 10.76
CA VAL A 88 1.16 -8.72 9.31
C VAL A 88 1.66 -7.35 8.88
N ILE A 89 0.98 -6.28 9.32
CA ILE A 89 1.39 -4.91 8.99
C ILE A 89 2.74 -4.57 9.63
N ASP A 90 2.95 -4.87 10.91
CA ASP A 90 4.23 -4.64 11.60
C ASP A 90 5.40 -5.31 10.87
N TYR A 91 5.20 -6.57 10.44
CA TYR A 91 6.19 -7.29 9.66
C TYR A 91 6.45 -6.59 8.32
N ILE A 92 5.41 -6.23 7.57
CA ILE A 92 5.55 -5.52 6.28
C ILE A 92 6.30 -4.20 6.48
N LEU A 93 5.92 -3.40 7.48
CA LEU A 93 6.57 -2.15 7.83
C LEU A 93 8.04 -2.36 8.16
N SER A 94 8.38 -3.40 8.94
CA SER A 94 9.78 -3.72 9.27
C SER A 94 10.65 -4.02 8.05
N GLN A 95 10.05 -4.53 6.96
CA GLN A 95 10.77 -4.84 5.73
C GLN A 95 10.92 -3.60 4.83
N ILE A 96 9.87 -2.77 4.74
CA ILE A 96 9.85 -1.61 3.82
C ILE A 96 10.45 -0.34 4.42
N GLN A 97 10.44 -0.20 5.74
CA GLN A 97 11.04 0.92 6.47
C GLN A 97 12.54 0.70 6.68
N THR A 98 13.25 0.32 5.62
CA THR A 98 14.70 0.10 5.65
C THR A 98 15.38 0.86 4.52
N PRO A 99 16.60 1.40 4.73
CA PRO A 99 17.38 1.98 3.64
C PRO A 99 17.61 0.99 2.50
N ALA A 100 17.82 -0.29 2.82
CA ALA A 100 18.02 -1.33 1.81
C ALA A 100 16.84 -1.38 0.85
N PHE A 101 15.63 -1.56 1.37
CA PHE A 101 14.41 -1.58 0.56
C PHE A 101 14.21 -0.27 -0.22
N LEU A 102 14.36 0.88 0.45
CA LEU A 102 14.14 2.18 -0.19
C LEU A 102 15.05 2.41 -1.40
N PHE A 103 16.33 2.03 -1.31
CA PHE A 103 17.31 2.30 -2.38
C PHE A 103 17.58 1.11 -3.31
N SER A 104 17.15 -0.11 -2.99
CA SER A 104 17.22 -1.26 -3.92
C SER A 104 15.92 -1.48 -4.68
N GLU A 105 14.77 -1.17 -4.06
CA GLU A 105 13.48 -1.55 -4.61
C GLU A 105 12.69 -0.40 -5.22
N ILE A 106 12.65 0.78 -4.59
CA ILE A 106 11.74 1.87 -5.03
C ILE A 106 12.47 3.11 -5.56
N CYS A 107 13.57 3.53 -4.92
CA CYS A 107 14.35 4.72 -5.28
C CYS A 107 15.78 4.36 -5.72
N ILE A 108 15.89 3.48 -6.72
CA ILE A 108 17.15 2.87 -7.19
C ILE A 108 18.21 3.89 -7.63
N TYR A 109 17.77 5.04 -8.15
CA TYR A 109 18.66 6.03 -8.76
C TYR A 109 19.11 7.16 -7.83
N ASN A 110 19.14 6.94 -6.51
CA ASN A 110 19.58 7.97 -5.56
C ASN A 110 20.95 7.65 -4.94
N PRO A 111 22.07 7.84 -5.68
CA PRO A 111 23.39 7.38 -5.24
C PRO A 111 24.01 8.22 -4.11
N ASN A 112 23.45 9.38 -3.79
CA ASN A 112 24.11 10.37 -2.93
C ASN A 112 23.41 10.49 -1.57
N ILE A 113 23.42 9.42 -0.79
CA ILE A 113 23.03 9.51 0.63
C ILE A 113 24.16 10.26 1.36
N PRO A 114 23.87 11.39 2.01
CA PRO A 114 24.88 12.22 2.65
C PRO A 114 25.42 11.58 3.94
N PRO A 115 26.60 12.01 4.43
CA PRO A 115 27.09 11.61 5.74
C PRO A 115 26.16 12.10 6.86
N CYS A 116 26.12 11.40 7.99
CA CYS A 116 25.31 11.80 9.15
C CYS A 116 25.82 13.08 9.80
N ASP A 117 27.15 13.25 9.86
CA ASP A 117 27.82 14.38 10.50
C ASP A 117 28.41 15.32 9.44
N GLY A 118 27.56 16.15 8.81
CA GLY A 118 28.03 17.20 7.92
C GLY A 118 27.02 17.64 6.85
N PRO A 119 27.37 18.66 6.06
CA PRO A 119 26.61 19.00 4.86
C PRO A 119 26.86 17.97 3.74
N PRO A 120 25.85 17.66 2.90
CA PRO A 120 24.48 18.18 2.93
C PRO A 120 23.60 17.50 4.00
N PRO A 121 22.45 18.09 4.38
CA PRO A 121 21.57 17.52 5.39
C PRO A 121 21.07 16.11 5.02
N PRO A 122 20.70 15.27 6.01
CA PRO A 122 20.23 13.91 5.78
C PRO A 122 19.09 13.80 4.77
N TYR A 123 19.03 12.66 4.08
CA TYR A 123 17.93 12.34 3.18
C TYR A 123 16.64 12.10 3.97
N LEU A 124 15.54 12.74 3.59
CA LEU A 124 14.28 12.63 4.32
C LEU A 124 13.32 11.67 3.64
N VAL A 125 12.69 10.80 4.43
CA VAL A 125 11.65 9.87 3.97
C VAL A 125 10.46 9.95 4.90
N THR A 126 9.28 10.18 4.34
CA THR A 126 8.01 10.29 5.07
C THR A 126 7.13 9.10 4.70
N PHE A 127 6.68 8.38 5.72
CA PHE A 127 5.72 7.29 5.61
C PHE A 127 4.34 7.78 6.01
N TYR A 128 3.33 7.47 5.21
CA TYR A 128 1.91 7.70 5.49
C TYR A 128 1.22 6.36 5.72
N LEU A 129 0.77 6.11 6.94
CA LEU A 129 0.19 4.84 7.38
C LEU A 129 -1.28 5.02 7.75
N PRO A 130 -2.24 4.38 7.07
CA PRO A 130 -3.64 4.44 7.47
C PRO A 130 -3.85 3.92 8.90
N GLN A 131 -4.68 4.62 9.69
CA GLN A 131 -5.01 4.20 11.07
C GLN A 131 -6.28 3.36 11.15
N CYS A 132 -7.21 3.52 10.20
CA CYS A 132 -8.49 2.81 10.18
C CYS A 132 -8.58 1.82 9.04
N TRP A 133 -8.90 0.58 9.37
CA TRP A 133 -8.91 -0.54 8.45
C TRP A 133 -10.24 -1.29 8.50
N GLN A 134 -10.59 -1.95 7.41
CA GLN A 134 -11.64 -2.95 7.33
C GLN A 134 -11.11 -4.19 6.59
N ALA A 135 -11.74 -5.34 6.76
CA ALA A 135 -11.50 -6.51 5.92
C ALA A 135 -12.75 -6.86 5.11
N GLU A 136 -12.56 -7.32 3.89
CA GLU A 136 -13.59 -7.76 2.95
C GLU A 136 -13.23 -9.16 2.44
N VAL A 137 -14.21 -10.04 2.35
CA VAL A 137 -14.06 -11.27 1.56
C VAL A 137 -14.24 -10.92 0.09
N ILE A 138 -13.21 -11.07 -0.73
CA ILE A 138 -13.31 -10.87 -2.18
C ILE A 138 -13.15 -12.22 -2.89
N TYR A 139 -13.66 -12.32 -4.12
CA TYR A 139 -13.40 -13.46 -4.97
C TYR A 139 -12.18 -13.18 -5.84
N TYR A 140 -11.08 -13.89 -5.60
CA TYR A 140 -9.80 -13.70 -6.26
C TYR A 140 -9.21 -15.05 -6.70
N PHE A 141 -8.82 -15.14 -7.98
CA PHE A 141 -8.30 -16.37 -8.61
C PHE A 141 -9.09 -17.65 -8.31
N GLY A 142 -10.42 -17.58 -8.35
CA GLY A 142 -11.27 -18.76 -8.17
C GLY A 142 -11.49 -19.19 -6.72
N SER A 143 -11.07 -18.36 -5.75
CA SER A 143 -11.23 -18.62 -4.33
C SER A 143 -11.66 -17.36 -3.58
N ASN A 144 -12.36 -17.54 -2.46
CA ASN A 144 -12.59 -16.45 -1.53
C ASN A 144 -11.28 -16.13 -0.80
N THR A 145 -10.91 -14.86 -0.79
CA THR A 145 -9.74 -14.37 -0.07
C THR A 145 -10.09 -13.16 0.78
N ILE A 146 -9.24 -12.86 1.76
CA ILE A 146 -9.36 -11.71 2.63
C ILE A 146 -8.56 -10.56 2.02
N TYR A 147 -9.27 -9.47 1.76
CA TYR A 147 -8.73 -8.20 1.31
C TYR A 147 -8.90 -7.19 2.44
N PHE A 148 -7.82 -6.55 2.85
CA PHE A 148 -7.90 -5.47 3.83
C PHE A 148 -8.09 -4.14 3.07
N SER A 149 -8.64 -3.09 3.65
CA SER A 149 -8.65 -1.77 3.00
C SER A 149 -8.65 -0.67 4.05
N PRO A 150 -8.03 0.49 3.79
CA PRO A 150 -8.32 1.66 4.60
C PRO A 150 -9.82 1.98 4.47
N CYS A 151 -10.42 2.48 5.54
CA CYS A 151 -11.84 2.88 5.52
C CYS A 151 -12.08 4.32 5.97
N SER A 152 -11.01 5.04 6.31
CA SER A 152 -11.01 6.50 6.47
C SER A 152 -9.74 7.08 5.84
N GLU A 153 -9.71 8.41 5.71
CA GLU A 153 -8.53 9.16 5.29
C GLU A 153 -7.57 9.44 6.47
N ASP A 154 -7.79 8.82 7.63
CA ASP A 154 -6.92 9.01 8.80
C ASP A 154 -5.59 8.30 8.61
N TYR A 155 -4.51 9.05 8.82
CA TYR A 155 -3.16 8.53 8.67
C TYR A 155 -2.24 8.98 9.80
N CYS A 156 -1.28 8.12 10.07
CA CYS A 156 -0.08 8.39 10.83
C CYS A 156 1.06 8.76 9.86
N GLU A 157 1.61 9.96 10.03
CA GLU A 157 2.78 10.45 9.30
C GLU A 157 4.04 10.28 10.16
N THR A 158 5.02 9.54 9.66
CA THR A 158 6.33 9.37 10.32
C THR A 158 7.45 9.76 9.37
N THR A 159 8.31 10.69 9.78
CA THR A 159 9.47 11.12 8.98
C THR A 159 10.77 10.61 9.57
N TYR A 160 11.59 10.02 8.69
CA TYR A 160 12.91 9.49 9.00
C TYR A 160 14.00 10.26 8.25
N SER A 161 15.14 10.49 8.90
CA SER A 161 16.40 10.82 8.25
C SER A 161 17.10 9.54 7.84
N ILE A 162 17.75 9.59 6.69
CA ILE A 162 18.69 8.58 6.24
C ILE A 162 20.02 9.25 5.91
N CYS A 163 21.09 8.72 6.48
CA CYS A 163 22.45 9.20 6.27
C CYS A 163 23.44 8.04 6.31
N VAL A 164 24.69 8.31 5.95
CA VAL A 164 25.80 7.36 6.00
C VAL A 164 26.69 7.67 7.21
N ASP A 165 26.98 6.69 8.05
CA ASP A 165 27.89 6.86 9.18
C ASP A 165 29.36 6.89 8.76
N GLY A 166 30.28 7.13 9.71
CA GLY A 166 31.72 7.13 9.44
C GLY A 166 32.29 5.79 8.96
N SER A 167 31.52 4.70 9.01
CA SER A 167 31.89 3.36 8.55
C SER A 167 31.26 3.01 7.18
N GLY A 168 30.45 3.89 6.60
CA GLY A 168 29.76 3.63 5.34
C GLY A 168 28.39 2.95 5.49
N ASN A 169 27.89 2.73 6.71
CA ASN A 169 26.58 2.13 6.93
C ASN A 169 25.48 3.17 6.74
N LYS A 170 24.38 2.76 6.09
CA LYS A 170 23.17 3.59 5.98
C LYS A 170 22.38 3.50 7.30
N ILE A 171 22.26 4.61 8.00
CA ILE A 171 21.47 4.75 9.24
C ILE A 171 20.15 5.42 8.90
N MET A 172 19.05 4.87 9.43
CA MET A 172 17.72 5.47 9.38
C MET A 172 17.26 5.81 10.79
N THR A 173 16.93 7.08 11.03
CA THR A 173 16.55 7.59 12.35
C THR A 173 15.24 8.35 12.25
N ALA A 174 14.28 8.11 13.15
CA ALA A 174 13.06 8.91 13.22
C ALA A 174 13.39 10.35 13.67
N LEU A 175 12.93 11.36 12.92
CA LEU A 175 13.31 12.77 13.16
C LEU A 175 12.27 13.59 13.93
N LEU A 176 11.00 13.25 13.79
CA LEU A 176 9.86 14.01 14.33
C LEU A 176 8.99 13.11 15.20
N PRO A 177 8.23 13.67 16.16
CA PRO A 177 7.11 12.94 16.71
C PRO A 177 6.18 12.56 15.56
N SER A 178 5.73 11.31 15.55
CA SER A 178 4.76 10.83 14.58
C SER A 178 3.49 11.68 14.70
N ILE A 179 2.98 12.21 13.58
CA ILE A 179 1.78 13.05 13.55
C ILE A 179 0.63 12.17 13.06
N GLY A 180 -0.30 11.85 13.95
CA GLY A 180 -1.54 11.14 13.60
C GLY A 180 -2.72 12.09 13.56
N SER A 181 -3.70 11.81 12.70
CA SER A 181 -5.07 12.26 12.98
C SER A 181 -5.67 11.42 14.11
N THR A 182 -6.71 11.94 14.75
CA THR A 182 -7.51 11.09 15.65
C THR A 182 -8.25 10.08 14.78
N PRO A 183 -8.08 8.75 14.98
CA PRO A 183 -8.78 7.76 14.19
C PRO A 183 -10.29 8.00 14.26
N SER A 184 -10.95 8.15 13.11
CA SER A 184 -12.41 8.29 13.03
C SER A 184 -13.15 6.99 13.31
N CYS A 185 -12.45 5.86 13.23
CA CYS A 185 -12.94 4.55 13.63
C CYS A 185 -12.68 4.28 15.12
N SER A 186 -13.55 3.48 15.74
CA SER A 186 -13.44 3.08 17.15
C SER A 186 -13.50 1.56 17.36
N GLY A 187 -13.59 0.79 16.27
CA GLY A 187 -13.62 -0.66 16.33
C GLY A 187 -12.29 -1.20 16.86
N GLN A 188 -12.37 -2.27 17.65
CA GLN A 188 -11.20 -3.06 18.00
C GLN A 188 -10.88 -4.03 16.87
N GLU A 189 -9.60 -4.37 16.74
CA GLU A 189 -9.16 -5.43 15.83
C GLU A 189 -9.95 -6.72 16.14
N PRO A 190 -10.65 -7.32 15.17
CA PRO A 190 -11.40 -8.55 15.39
C PRO A 190 -10.47 -9.75 15.65
N PRO A 191 -10.95 -10.75 16.41
CA PRO A 191 -10.16 -11.89 16.83
C PRO A 191 -9.79 -12.80 15.66
N ILE A 192 -8.71 -13.57 15.81
CA ILE A 192 -8.26 -14.58 14.84
C ILE A 192 -9.18 -15.82 14.89
N PRO A 193 -9.59 -16.40 13.74
CA PRO A 193 -9.41 -15.87 12.39
C PRO A 193 -10.32 -14.67 12.12
N PHE A 194 -9.71 -13.61 11.59
CA PHE A 194 -10.24 -12.25 11.44
C PHE A 194 -11.58 -12.17 10.67
N ILE A 195 -11.66 -12.96 9.61
CA ILE A 195 -12.85 -13.21 8.78
C ILE A 195 -12.69 -14.65 8.28
N ASN A 196 -13.78 -15.42 8.26
CA ASN A 196 -13.73 -16.74 7.65
C ASN A 196 -13.83 -16.58 6.12
N PRO A 197 -12.86 -17.07 5.32
CA PRO A 197 -12.98 -17.08 3.86
C PRO A 197 -14.24 -17.81 3.36
N SER A 198 -14.88 -18.62 4.21
CA SER A 198 -16.17 -19.27 3.94
C SER A 198 -17.37 -18.31 3.94
N TYR A 199 -17.21 -17.06 4.39
CA TYR A 199 -18.27 -16.05 4.28
C TYR A 199 -18.53 -15.67 2.82
N PRO A 200 -19.75 -15.19 2.50
CA PRO A 200 -20.07 -14.73 1.15
C PRO A 200 -19.09 -13.64 0.67
N PRO A 201 -18.76 -13.60 -0.62
CA PRO A 201 -18.05 -12.45 -1.20
C PRO A 201 -18.75 -11.13 -0.87
N HIS A 202 -17.95 -10.08 -0.71
CA HIS A 202 -18.34 -8.74 -0.29
C HIS A 202 -18.82 -8.60 1.16
N THR A 203 -18.60 -9.64 1.98
CA THR A 203 -18.77 -9.51 3.44
C THR A 203 -17.65 -8.64 4.01
N LYS A 204 -18.02 -7.51 4.61
CA LYS A 204 -17.09 -6.54 5.22
C LYS A 204 -17.14 -6.57 6.74
N THR A 205 -16.00 -6.41 7.41
CA THR A 205 -15.97 -6.07 8.83
C THR A 205 -16.34 -4.60 9.04
N PRO A 206 -16.77 -4.21 10.24
CA PRO A 206 -16.69 -2.82 10.67
C PRO A 206 -15.25 -2.31 10.59
N CYS A 207 -15.11 -0.98 10.49
CA CYS A 207 -13.82 -0.31 10.63
C CYS A 207 -13.23 -0.52 12.02
N TYR A 208 -11.94 -0.81 12.09
CA TYR A 208 -11.18 -0.98 13.32
C TYR A 208 -9.86 -0.23 13.26
N ILE A 209 -9.34 0.11 14.44
CA ILE A 209 -8.07 0.82 14.59
C ILE A 209 -6.92 -0.18 14.46
N TYR A 210 -5.93 0.14 13.63
CA TYR A 210 -4.60 -0.45 13.70
C TYR A 210 -3.69 0.50 14.45
N HIS A 211 -3.02 0.00 15.48
CA HIS A 211 -2.10 0.82 16.26
C HIS A 211 -0.82 1.11 15.47
N THR A 212 -0.61 2.37 15.16
CA THR A 212 0.54 2.92 14.45
C THR A 212 1.53 3.57 15.43
N PRO A 213 2.74 3.96 14.99
CA PRO A 213 3.65 4.76 15.82
C PRO A 213 3.12 6.14 16.25
N CYS A 214 1.91 6.53 15.85
CA CYS A 214 1.26 7.79 16.25
C CYS A 214 0.32 7.65 17.45
N ASP A 215 0.07 6.43 17.95
CA ASP A 215 -0.86 6.18 19.05
C ASP A 215 -0.19 6.17 20.44
#